data_AF-A0A2D6WZW0-F1
#
_entry.id   AF-A0A2D6WZW0-F1
#
_cell.length_a   1.000
_cell.length_b   1.000
_cell.length_c   1.000
_cell.angle_alpha   90.00
_cell.angle_beta   90.00
_cell.angle_gamma   90.00
#
_symmetry.space_group_name_H-M   'P 1'
#
loop_
_entity.id
_entity.type
_entity.pdbx_description
1 polymer ?
#
loop_
_entity_poly.entity_id
_entity_poly.type
_entity_poly.pdbx_seq_one_letter_code
_entity_poly.pdbx_strand_id
1 'polypeptide(L)' 'MEDNKKKNNYSKGSYVEVKNNNVERALKQFKRKIKDSGLMLEIKQREYYEKPSDIRRRKRNLGKIRQKYKTIRENEGFF' A
#
# COMPACT_ATOMS: atom_id res chain seq x y z
N MET A 1 -25.44 -1.64 -26.47
CA MET A 1 -24.13 -1.04 -26.84
C MET A 1 -23.24 -1.24 -25.64
N GLU A 2 -22.42 -2.29 -25.65
CA GLU A 2 -21.54 -2.60 -24.52
C GLU A 2 -20.32 -1.68 -24.55
N ASP A 3 -20.09 -0.99 -23.42
CA ASP A 3 -18.93 -0.13 -23.22
C ASP A 3 -17.64 -0.95 -23.31
N ASN A 4 -16.97 -0.85 -24.46
CA ASN A 4 -15.67 -1.45 -24.72
C ASN A 4 -14.59 -0.73 -23.87
N LYS A 5 -14.52 -1.09 -22.60
CA LYS A 5 -13.55 -0.56 -21.64
C LYS A 5 -12.17 -1.12 -21.99
N LYS A 6 -11.42 -0.39 -22.83
CA LYS A 6 -10.02 -0.67 -23.13
C LYS A 6 -9.28 -1.00 -21.83
N LYS A 7 -8.70 -2.21 -21.75
CA LYS A 7 -7.83 -2.60 -20.64
C LYS A 7 -6.58 -1.74 -20.71
N ASN A 8 -6.58 -0.62 -20.01
CA ASN A 8 -5.40 0.24 -19.94
C ASN A 8 -4.28 -0.49 -19.17
N ASN A 9 -3.09 -0.56 -19.78
CA ASN A 9 -1.90 -1.26 -19.27
C ASN A 9 -1.21 -0.55 -18.07
N TYR A 10 -1.92 0.28 -17.31
CA TYR A 10 -1.33 0.96 -16.16
C TYR A 10 -1.11 -0.04 -15.01
N SER A 11 0.05 0.06 -14.34
CA SER A 11 0.36 -0.77 -13.18
C SER A 11 -0.75 -0.63 -12.11
N LYS A 12 -1.10 -1.74 -11.48
CA LYS A 12 -2.24 -1.84 -10.57
C LYS A 12 -2.10 -0.82 -9.43
N GLY A 13 -2.91 0.24 -9.47
CA GLY A 13 -2.87 1.34 -8.48
C GLY A 13 -2.44 2.70 -9.02
N SER A 14 -1.86 2.77 -10.22
CA SER A 14 -1.28 3.99 -10.80
C SER A 14 -2.22 4.79 -11.70
N TYR A 15 -3.52 4.47 -11.69
CA TYR A 15 -4.52 5.18 -12.47
C TYR A 15 -5.80 5.43 -11.67
N VAL A 16 -6.34 6.65 -11.81
CA VAL A 16 -7.64 7.07 -11.29
C VAL A 16 -8.33 7.89 -12.37
N GLU A 17 -9.58 7.52 -12.65
CA GLU A 17 -10.47 8.29 -13.50
C GLU A 17 -11.14 9.40 -12.68
N VAL A 18 -11.13 10.63 -13.20
CA VAL A 18 -11.82 11.76 -12.57
C VAL A 18 -13.30 11.67 -12.92
N LYS A 19 -14.17 11.65 -11.91
CA LYS A 19 -15.63 11.65 -12.09
C LYS A 19 -16.20 12.99 -11.64
N ASN A 20 -17.20 13.48 -12.37
CA ASN A 20 -17.99 14.68 -12.02
C ASN A 20 -17.13 15.94 -11.79
N ASN A 21 -16.05 16.09 -12.57
CA ASN A 21 -15.08 17.19 -12.45
C ASN A 21 -14.46 17.37 -11.04
N ASN A 22 -14.56 16.38 -10.15
CA ASN A 22 -14.00 16.46 -8.80
C ASN A 22 -12.55 15.95 -8.78
N VAL A 23 -11.64 16.85 -9.14
CA VAL A 23 -10.20 16.55 -9.25
C VAL A 23 -9.57 16.25 -7.88
N GLU A 24 -9.94 16.99 -6.85
CA GLU A 24 -9.39 16.83 -5.49
C GLU A 24 -9.62 15.42 -4.94
N ARG A 25 -10.85 14.90 -5.10
CA ARG A 25 -11.18 13.54 -4.68
C ARG A 25 -10.39 12.49 -5.46
N ALA A 26 -10.21 12.70 -6.77
CA ALA A 26 -9.41 11.81 -7.60
C ALA A 26 -7.93 11.80 -7.16
N LEU A 27 -7.35 12.96 -6.84
CA LEU A 27 -5.98 13.07 -6.32
C LEU A 27 -5.83 12.37 -4.97
N LYS A 28 -6.79 12.53 -4.05
CA LYS A 28 -6.77 11.82 -2.76
C LYS A 28 -6.83 10.31 -2.95
N GLN A 29 -7.69 9.83 -3.85
CA GLN A 29 -7.79 8.43 -4.17
C GLN A 29 -6.51 7.90 -4.82
N PHE A 30 -5.88 8.68 -5.70
CA PHE A 30 -4.63 8.32 -6.35
C PHE A 30 -3.49 8.18 -5.33
N LYS A 31 -3.33 9.16 -4.42
CA LYS A 31 -2.36 9.09 -3.31
C LYS A 31 -2.56 7.83 -2.46
N ARG A 32 -3.82 7.49 -2.15
CA ARG A 32 -4.14 6.25 -1.40
C ARG A 32 -3.76 5.00 -2.19
N LYS A 33 -4.12 4.92 -3.48
CA LYS A 33 -3.78 3.77 -4.33
C LYS A 33 -2.26 3.59 -4.48
N ILE A 34 -1.49 4.67 -4.62
CA ILE A 34 -0.01 4.60 -4.63
C ILE A 34 0.50 4.04 -3.30
N LYS A 35 -0.01 4.54 -2.17
CA LYS A 35 0.39 4.05 -0.84
C LYS A 35 0.07 2.56 -0.67
N ASP A 36 -1.12 2.14 -1.07
CA ASP A 36 -1.60 0.76 -0.97
C ASP A 36 -0.84 -0.19 -1.91
N SER A 37 -0.33 0.32 -3.04
CA SER A 37 0.49 -0.47 -3.97
C SER A 37 1.82 -0.94 -3.36
N GLY A 38 2.27 -0.34 -2.26
CA GLY A 38 3.55 -0.68 -1.62
C GLY A 38 4.79 -0.23 -2.39
N LEU A 39 4.63 0.40 -3.56
CA LEU A 39 5.72 0.82 -4.45
C LEU A 39 6.76 1.69 -3.75
N MET A 40 6.32 2.65 -2.94
CA MET A 40 7.23 3.54 -2.20
C MET A 40 8.10 2.78 -1.19
N LEU A 41 7.54 1.73 -0.57
CA LEU A 41 8.28 0.89 0.37
C LEU A 41 9.30 0.02 -0.35
N GLU A 42 8.95 -0.49 -1.54
CA GLU A 42 9.83 -1.31 -2.37
C GLU A 42 11.01 -0.51 -2.91
N ILE A 43 10.76 0.71 -3.42
CA ILE A 43 11.82 1.63 -3.87
C ILE A 43 12.84 1.83 -2.75
N LYS A 44 12.36 2.18 -1.54
CA LYS A 44 13.22 2.38 -0.37
C LYS A 44 14.02 1.14 0.03
N GLN A 45 13.46 -0.05 -0.13
CA GLN A 45 14.17 -1.31 0.14
C GLN A 45 15.24 -1.64 -0.91
N ARG A 46 15.08 -1.12 -2.14
CA ARG A 46 15.99 -1.34 -3.26
C ARG A 46 17.08 -0.28 -3.40
N GLU A 47 17.01 0.81 -2.65
CA GLU A 47 18.01 1.89 -2.67
C GLU A 47 19.43 1.41 -2.35
N TYR A 48 19.56 0.37 -1.51
CA TYR A 48 20.85 -0.19 -1.12
C TYR A 48 20.78 -1.71 -1.00
N TYR A 49 21.92 -2.38 -1.18
CA TYR A 49 22.02 -3.80 -0.91
C TYR A 49 21.90 -4.06 0.59
N GLU A 50 20.97 -4.94 0.95
CA GLU A 50 20.85 -5.45 2.30
C GLU A 50 21.16 -6.94 2.31
N LYS A 51 21.98 -7.36 3.28
CA LYS A 51 22.31 -8.78 3.44
C LYS A 51 21.05 -9.60 3.69
N PRO A 52 20.97 -10.84 3.16
CA PRO A 52 19.79 -11.68 3.32
C PRO A 52 19.47 -12.00 4.79
N SER A 53 20.47 -12.03 5.67
CA SER A 53 20.30 -12.16 7.12
C SER A 53 19.54 -10.98 7.74
N ASP A 54 19.86 -9.75 7.32
CA ASP A 54 19.27 -8.53 7.85
C ASP A 54 17.82 -8.38 7.38
N ILE A 55 17.54 -8.73 6.11
CA ILE A 55 16.17 -8.81 5.58
C ILE A 55 15.31 -9.75 6.43
N ARG A 56 15.81 -10.96 6.72
CA ARG A 56 15.11 -11.94 7.56
C ARG A 56 14.89 -11.43 8.99
N ARG A 57 15.90 -10.78 9.59
CA ARG A 57 15.80 -10.18 10.93
C ARG A 57 14.73 -9.09 10.96
N ARG A 58 14.73 -8.17 10.00
CA ARG A 58 13.74 -7.10 9.89
C ARG A 58 12.33 -7.67 9.75
N LYS A 59 12.12 -8.64 8.86
CA LYS A 59 10.81 -9.27 8.63
C LYS A 59 10.26 -9.91 9.91
N ARG A 60 11.11 -10.62 10.66
CA ARG A 60 10.74 -11.22 11.95
C ARG A 60 10.34 -10.16 12.98
N ASN A 61 11.11 -9.08 13.10
CA ASN A 61 10.84 -7.99 14.04
C ASN A 61 9.52 -7.28 13.70
N LEU A 62 9.27 -6.99 12.42
CA LEU A 62 8.00 -6.42 11.95
C LEU A 62 6.81 -7.33 12.28
N GLY A 63 6.97 -8.65 12.18
CA GLY A 63 5.94 -9.61 12.59
C GLY A 63 5.60 -9.53 14.08
N LYS A 64 6.62 -9.47 14.96
CA LYS A 64 6.43 -9.32 16.41
C LYS A 64 5.70 -8.01 16.75
N ILE A 65 6.09 -6.92 16.11
CA ILE A 65 5.47 -5.61 16.31
C ILE A 65 4.00 -5.64 15.88
N ARG A 66 3.67 -6.22 14.72
CA ARG A 66 2.29 -6.37 14.26
C ARG A 66 1.44 -7.20 15.23
N GLN A 67 1.99 -8.29 15.75
CA GLN A 67 1.30 -9.11 16.74
C GLN A 67 1.04 -8.33 18.03
N LYS A 68 2.03 -7.57 18.53
CA LYS A 68 1.88 -6.72 19.71
C LYS A 68 0.75 -5.68 19.53
N TYR A 69 0.69 -5.00 18.39
CA TYR A 69 -0.39 -4.04 18.13
C TYR A 69 -1.76 -4.71 17.98
N LYS A 70 -1.81 -5.94 17.46
CA LYS A 70 -3.04 -6.73 17.38
C LYS A 70 -3.55 -7.07 18.78
N THR A 71 -2.69 -7.58 19.66
CA THR A 71 -3.07 -7.92 21.04
C THR A 71 -3.48 -6.68 21.84
N ILE A 72 -2.80 -5.55 21.65
CA ILE A 72 -3.19 -4.28 22.30
C ILE A 72 -4.60 -3.86 21.86
N ARG A 73 -4.89 -3.87 20.55
CA ARG A 73 -6.22 -3.53 20.03
C ARG A 73 -7.31 -4.45 20.58
N GLU A 74 -7.04 -5.74 20.69
CA GLU A 74 -7.99 -6.73 21.22
C GLU A 74 -8.26 -6.49 22.72
N ASN A 75 -7.22 -6.15 23.48
CA ASN A 75 -7.34 -5.88 24.93
C ASN A 75 -8.01 -4.52 25.22
N GLU A 76 -7.72 -3.48 24.43
CA GLU A 76 -8.31 -2.13 24.57
C GLU A 76 -9.77 -2.08 24.08
N GLY A 77 -10.19 -3.00 23.21
CA GLY A 77 -11.57 -3.08 22.69
C GLY A 77 -12.57 -3.75 23.63
N PHE A 78 -12.19 -4.02 24.88
CA PHE A 78 -13.01 -4.71 25.89
C PHE A 78 -13.40 -3.84 27.10
N PHE A 79 -13.20 -2.52 27.01
CA PHE A 79 -13.76 -1.51 27.91
C PHE A 79 -14.48 -0.42 27.11
#